data_AF-A0A0P0Z275-F1
#
_entry.id   AF-A0A0P0Z275-F1
#
_cell.length_a   1.000
_cell.length_b   1.000
_cell.length_c   1.000
_cell.angle_alpha   90.00
_cell.angle_beta   90.00
_cell.angle_gamma   90.00
#
_symmetry.space_group_name_H-M   'P 1'
#
loop_
_entity.id
_entity.type
_entity.pdbx_description
1 polymer ?
#
loop_
_entity_poly.entity_id
_entity_poly.type
_entity_poly.pdbx_seq_one_letter_code
_entity_poly.pdbx_strand_id
1 'polypeptide(L)' 'MAIVGYRIFIRKDGDIVHMVEDAWAEDENPNAHLNDAMEAWEAEQGGTALGAYVISYERID' A
#
# COMPACT_ATOMS: atom_id res chain seq x y z
N MET A 1 15.04 16.93 -0.92
CA MET A 1 13.98 15.95 -0.67
C MET A 1 14.62 14.58 -0.68
N ALA A 2 14.58 13.85 0.43
CA ALA A 2 15.15 12.50 0.50
C ALA A 2 14.08 11.49 0.09
N ILE A 3 14.41 10.62 -0.87
CA ILE A 3 13.56 9.49 -1.22
C ILE A 3 13.84 8.40 -0.20
N VAL A 4 12.78 7.87 0.40
CA VAL A 4 12.84 6.80 1.40
C VAL A 4 12.01 5.62 0.90
N GLY A 5 12.51 4.41 1.13
CA GLY A 5 11.80 3.18 0.81
C GLY A 5 10.76 2.86 1.88
N TYR A 6 9.61 2.39 1.44
CA TYR A 6 8.51 1.97 2.30
C TYR A 6 7.94 0.65 1.81
N ARG A 7 7.45 -0.14 2.76
CA ARG A 7 6.71 -1.37 2.48
C ARG A 7 5.26 -1.15 2.83
N ILE A 8 4.39 -1.31 1.83
CA ILE A 8 2.94 -1.18 1.94
C ILE A 8 2.35 -2.57 2.14
N PHE A 9 1.43 -2.69 3.10
CA PHE A 9 0.70 -3.91 3.43
C PHE A 9 -0.78 -3.70 3.25
N ILE A 10 -1.42 -4.60 2.50
CA ILE A 10 -2.87 -4.72 2.44
C ILE A 10 -3.25 -5.93 3.29
N ARG A 11 -4.08 -5.70 4.32
CA ARG A 11 -4.58 -6.74 5.21
C ARG A 11 -6.08 -6.96 5.05
N LYS A 12 -6.50 -8.22 5.15
CA LYS A 12 -7.90 -8.64 5.22
C LYS A 12 -8.08 -9.52 6.45
N ASP A 13 -9.05 -9.20 7.30
CA ASP A 13 -9.34 -9.98 8.52
C ASP A 13 -8.12 -10.18 9.46
N GLY A 14 -7.11 -9.30 9.38
CA GLY A 14 -5.87 -9.35 10.16
C GLY A 14 -4.68 -9.99 9.43
N ASP A 15 -4.92 -10.71 8.34
CA ASP A 15 -3.87 -11.36 7.54
C ASP A 15 -3.38 -10.46 6.40
N ILE A 16 -2.07 -10.51 6.11
CA ILE A 16 -1.48 -9.79 4.97
C ILE A 16 -1.85 -10.56 3.69
N VAL A 17 -2.65 -9.93 2.84
CA VAL A 17 -3.08 -10.50 1.55
C VAL A 17 -2.25 -9.98 0.38
N HIS A 18 -1.60 -8.82 0.54
CA HIS A 18 -0.71 -8.26 -0.44
C HIS A 18 0.33 -7.36 0.22
N MET A 19 1.51 -7.29 -0.39
CA MET A 19 2.63 -6.51 0.08
C MET A 19 3.42 -6.02 -1.13
N VAL A 20 3.69 -4.71 -1.17
CA VAL A 20 4.48 -4.06 -2.22
C VAL A 20 5.46 -3.09 -1.59
N GLU A 21 6.61 -2.91 -2.23
CA GLU A 21 7.58 -1.90 -1.84
C GLU A 21 7.47 -0.73 -2.81
N ASP A 22 7.46 0.48 -2.27
CA ASP A 22 7.43 1.73 -3.04
C ASP A 22 8.35 2.76 -2.36
N ALA A 23 8.78 3.76 -3.11
CA ALA A 23 9.73 4.76 -2.62
C ALA A 23 9.26 6.16 -2.97
N TRP A 24 9.09 6.99 -1.94
CA TRP A 24 8.62 8.36 -2.08
C TRP A 24 9.35 9.31 -1.15
N ALA A 25 9.12 10.61 -1.34
CA ALA A 25 9.76 11.62 -0.52
C ALA A 25 9.15 11.68 0.90
N GLU A 26 9.96 11.88 1.95
CA GLU A 26 9.44 11.89 3.34
C GLU A 26 8.35 12.95 3.61
N ASP A 27 8.34 14.04 2.85
CA ASP A 27 7.35 15.13 2.92
C ASP A 27 6.19 14.98 1.92
N GLU A 28 6.22 13.94 1.09
CA GLU A 28 5.13 13.59 0.19
C GLU A 28 3.98 12.92 0.95
N ASN A 29 2.76 13.09 0.45
CA ASN A 29 1.59 12.51 1.11
C ASN A 29 1.54 10.99 0.85
N PRO A 30 1.74 10.15 1.88
CA PRO A 30 1.76 8.70 1.71
C PRO A 30 0.42 8.16 1.19
N ASN A 31 -0.70 8.85 1.41
CA ASN A 31 -2.01 8.38 0.98
C ASN A 31 -2.12 8.20 -0.54
N ALA A 32 -1.37 8.97 -1.34
CA ALA A 32 -1.35 8.78 -2.79
C ALA A 32 -0.78 7.38 -3.14
N HIS A 33 0.38 7.04 -2.57
CA HIS A 33 1.03 5.74 -2.75
C HIS A 33 0.19 4.58 -2.21
N LEU A 34 -0.47 4.76 -1.07
CA LEU A 34 -1.37 3.73 -0.52
C LEU A 34 -2.57 3.49 -1.45
N ASN A 35 -3.19 4.57 -1.95
CA ASN A 35 -4.32 4.43 -2.87
C ASN A 35 -3.88 3.75 -4.16
N ASP A 36 -2.74 4.15 -4.74
CA ASP A 36 -2.20 3.55 -5.97
C ASP A 36 -1.90 2.05 -5.77
N ALA A 37 -1.31 1.67 -4.63
CA ALA A 37 -1.06 0.28 -4.29
C ALA A 37 -2.36 -0.53 -4.11
N MET A 38 -3.38 0.09 -3.52
CA MET A 38 -4.70 -0.54 -3.37
C MET A 38 -5.39 -0.73 -4.73
N GLU A 39 -5.41 0.30 -5.58
CA GLU A 39 -6.00 0.25 -6.92
C GLU A 39 -5.31 -0.78 -7.81
N ALA A 40 -3.97 -0.82 -7.79
CA ALA A 40 -3.19 -1.81 -8.52
C ALA A 40 -3.55 -3.23 -8.08
N TRP A 41 -3.63 -3.47 -6.77
CA TRP A 41 -4.02 -4.76 -6.23
C TRP A 41 -5.48 -5.12 -6.58
N GLU A 42 -6.42 -4.18 -6.50
CA GLU A 42 -7.82 -4.42 -6.90
C GLU A 42 -7.95 -4.75 -8.39
N ALA A 43 -7.14 -4.11 -9.24
CA ALA A 43 -7.08 -4.41 -10.66
C ALA A 43 -6.56 -5.84 -10.92
N GLU A 44 -5.55 -6.29 -10.17
CA GLU A 44 -5.02 -7.67 -10.25
C GLU A 44 -6.07 -8.72 -9.84
N GLN A 45 -6.91 -8.42 -8.85
CA GLN A 45 -7.94 -9.32 -8.35
C GLN A 45 -9.20 -9.39 -9.24
N GLY A 46 -9.25 -8.59 -10.31
CA GLY A 46 -10.36 -8.61 -11.26
C GLY A 46 -11.57 -7.76 -10.85
N GLY A 47 -11.38 -6.73 -10.02
CA GLY A 47 -12.42 -5.75 -9.65
C GLY A 47 -12.64 -5.63 -8.14
N THR A 48 -13.44 -4.61 -7.76
CA THR A 48 -13.59 -4.06 -6.41
C THR A 48 -13.60 -5.15 -5.34
N ALA A 49 -12.59 -5.10 -4.47
CA ALA A 49 -12.43 -6.10 -3.46
C ALA A 49 -13.58 -5.96 -2.44
N LEU A 50 -14.51 -6.92 -2.43
CA LEU A 50 -15.64 -6.93 -1.49
C LEU A 50 -15.11 -7.31 -0.09
N GLY A 51 -14.87 -6.30 0.76
CA GLY A 51 -14.44 -6.49 2.15
C GLY A 51 -13.81 -5.24 2.76
N ALA A 52 -13.72 -5.20 4.09
CA ALA A 52 -12.97 -4.16 4.79
C ALA A 52 -11.47 -4.50 4.74
N TYR A 53 -10.72 -3.81 3.88
CA TYR A 53 -9.27 -3.92 3.82
C TYR A 53 -8.63 -2.83 4.67
N VAL A 54 -7.51 -3.19 5.31
CA VAL A 54 -6.68 -2.23 6.03
C VAL A 54 -5.38 -2.08 5.28
N ILE A 55 -5.11 -0.88 4.79
CA ILE A 55 -3.82 -0.54 4.20
C ILE A 55 -2.95 0.20 5.20
N SER A 56 -1.68 -0.17 5.26
CA SER A 56 -0.69 0.43 6.15
C SER A 56 0.68 0.39 5.49
N TYR A 57 1.63 1.18 5.98
CA TYR A 57 3.00 1.16 5.48
C TYR A 57 4.00 1.22 6.63
N GLU A 58 5.20 0.71 6.40
CA GLU A 58 6.36 0.87 7.26
C GLU A 58 7.56 1.38 6.45
N ARG A 59 8.45 2.14 7.10
CA ARG A 59 9.72 2.56 6.49
C ARG A 59 10.68 1.38 6.43
N ILE A 60 11.39 1.26 5.32
CA ILE A 60 12.50 0.33 5.16
C ILE A 60 13.79 1.13 5.47
N ASP A 61 14.47 0.76 6.56
CA ASP A 61 15.77 1.33 6.95
C ASP A 61 16.93 0.84 6.06
#